data_AF-A0AAD8N3U2-F1
#
_entry.id   AF-A0AAD8N3U2-F1
#
_cell.length_a   1.000
_cell.length_b   1.000
_cell.length_c   1.000
_cell.angle_alpha   90.00
_cell.angle_beta   90.00
_cell.angle_gamma   90.00
#
_symmetry.space_group_name_H-M   'P 1'
#
loop_
_entity.id
_entity.type
_entity.pdbx_description
1 polymer ?
#
loop_
_entity_poly.entity_id
_entity_poly.type
_entity_poly.pdbx_seq_one_letter_code
_entity_poly.pdbx_strand_id
1 'polypeptide(L)'
;MPAIIAKSIAIISDAGLGMAMFSLCMFQFERSSAAYCHCSDFGVLTINKDVRSKEDLLNMPIISIWNELTSKLQCETLCVKPARDGCSTGVARLCSSDDFAVYVKSLKDCLLRIPPNSFSKAHGMIEMPNPTPDLLIFEPFIETDEILISSQSTNVSKHGLLWEGHSRWIEVTVGVVGNRGSMRSPTPSITVKESGDLYNS
;
A
#
# COMPACT_ATOMS: atom_id res chain seq x y z
N MET A 1 3.85 4.83 -23.79
CA MET A 1 4.99 4.65 -22.85
C MET A 1 4.46 3.93 -21.61
N PRO A 2 5.16 2.93 -21.06
CA PRO A 2 4.78 2.33 -19.79
C PRO A 2 4.88 3.39 -18.69
N ALA A 3 3.80 3.58 -17.92
CA ALA A 3 3.80 4.50 -16.78
C ALA A 3 4.16 3.70 -15.53
N ILE A 4 5.12 4.20 -14.74
CA ILE A 4 5.42 3.65 -13.42
C ILE A 4 4.60 4.44 -12.41
N ILE A 5 3.71 3.72 -11.71
CA ILE A 5 2.91 4.29 -10.63
C ILE A 5 3.47 3.77 -9.31
N ALA A 6 4.00 4.66 -8.48
CA ALA A 6 4.44 4.30 -7.14
C ALA A 6 3.23 4.08 -6.23
N LYS A 7 2.93 2.80 -5.89
CA LYS A 7 1.89 2.42 -4.91
C LYS A 7 2.24 2.83 -3.48
N SER A 8 3.51 2.73 -3.09
CA SER A 8 4.00 3.09 -1.76
C SER A 8 5.48 3.44 -1.81
N ILE A 9 5.89 4.37 -0.95
CA ILE A 9 7.28 4.71 -0.71
C ILE A 9 7.52 4.47 0.77
N ALA A 10 8.40 3.51 1.09
CA ALA A 10 8.87 3.25 2.44
C ALA A 10 10.37 3.54 2.49
N ILE A 11 10.81 4.34 3.46
CA ILE A 11 12.23 4.62 3.70
C ILE A 11 12.68 3.71 4.83
N ILE A 12 13.57 2.76 4.53
CA ILE A 12 14.22 1.92 5.55
C ILE A 12 15.56 2.58 5.90
N SER A 13 15.67 3.14 7.10
CA SER A 13 16.95 3.60 7.65
C SER A 13 17.55 2.50 8.52
N ASP A 14 18.75 2.03 8.19
CA ASP A 14 19.52 1.15 9.06
C ASP A 14 19.82 1.86 10.39
N ALA A 15 19.69 1.14 11.51
CA ALA A 15 19.64 1.66 12.88
C ALA A 15 21.01 2.14 13.43
N GLY A 16 21.85 2.74 12.59
CA GLY A 16 23.24 3.07 12.92
C GLY A 16 23.58 4.55 13.04
N LEU A 17 22.88 5.47 12.34
CA LEU A 17 23.21 6.89 12.41
C LEU A 17 21.98 7.80 12.24
N GLY A 18 21.54 8.35 13.36
CA GLY A 18 21.13 9.75 13.44
C GLY A 18 19.66 10.06 13.13
N MET A 19 18.95 10.45 14.19
CA MET A 19 17.59 11.02 14.29
C MET A 19 17.25 12.19 13.33
N ALA A 20 18.13 12.55 12.39
CA ALA A 20 17.94 13.63 11.43
C ALA A 20 17.29 13.21 10.10
N MET A 21 17.30 11.91 9.75
CA MET A 21 16.70 11.40 8.49
C MET A 21 15.24 10.92 8.62
N PHE A 22 14.79 10.58 9.83
CA PHE A 22 13.36 10.37 10.14
C PHE A 22 12.50 11.59 9.79
N SER A 23 13.11 12.77 9.85
CA SER A 23 12.53 14.06 9.49
C SER A 23 12.11 14.12 8.01
N LEU A 24 12.76 13.43 7.06
CA LEU A 24 12.40 13.59 5.64
C LEU A 24 11.17 12.76 5.20
N CYS A 25 10.90 11.65 5.89
CA CYS A 25 9.66 10.89 5.75
C CYS A 25 8.51 11.57 6.52
N MET A 26 8.83 12.20 7.66
CA MET A 26 7.89 12.92 8.53
C MET A 26 7.54 14.35 8.05
N PHE A 27 8.46 15.09 7.41
CA PHE A 27 8.19 16.44 6.87
C PHE A 27 7.57 16.42 5.47
N GLN A 28 7.59 15.27 4.78
CA GLN A 28 6.81 15.09 3.56
C GLN A 28 5.29 15.15 3.83
N PHE A 29 4.89 15.00 5.10
CA PHE A 29 3.51 15.01 5.56
C PHE A 29 2.90 16.40 5.79
N GLU A 30 3.69 17.43 6.11
CA GLU A 30 3.13 18.78 6.37
C GLU A 30 2.72 19.52 5.08
N ARG A 31 3.13 19.04 3.90
CA ARG A 31 2.66 19.54 2.60
C ARG A 31 2.55 18.40 1.59
N SER A 32 1.44 17.68 1.63
CA SER A 32 1.11 16.53 0.77
C SER A 32 1.11 16.82 -0.74
N SER A 33 1.27 18.08 -1.19
CA SER A 33 1.49 18.40 -2.61
C SER A 33 2.96 18.74 -2.94
N ALA A 34 3.66 19.52 -2.11
CA ALA A 34 4.91 20.17 -2.51
C ALA A 34 6.12 19.23 -2.67
N ALA A 35 6.20 18.16 -1.88
CA ALA A 35 7.29 17.20 -1.98
C ALA A 35 7.09 16.16 -3.11
N TYR A 36 5.84 15.90 -3.50
CA TYR A 36 5.48 14.96 -4.55
C TYR A 36 5.45 15.60 -5.95
N CYS A 37 5.21 16.92 -6.04
CA CYS A 37 5.40 17.68 -7.28
C CYS A 37 6.82 17.50 -7.87
N HIS A 38 7.84 17.29 -7.04
CA HIS A 38 9.18 17.01 -7.53
C HIS A 38 9.33 15.61 -8.15
N CYS A 39 8.56 14.61 -7.74
CA CYS A 39 8.67 13.26 -8.31
C CYS A 39 8.13 13.19 -9.75
N SER A 40 7.03 13.90 -10.04
CA SER A 40 6.49 14.01 -11.40
C SER A 40 7.48 14.65 -12.36
N ASP A 41 8.27 15.62 -11.91
CA ASP A 41 9.30 16.28 -12.70
C ASP A 41 10.44 15.31 -13.11
N PHE A 42 10.60 14.20 -12.38
CA PHE A 42 11.54 13.12 -12.69
C PHE A 42 10.86 11.89 -13.32
N GLY A 43 9.59 12.02 -13.76
CA GLY A 43 8.84 10.95 -14.43
C GLY A 43 8.29 9.87 -13.49
N VAL A 44 8.33 10.09 -12.17
CA VAL A 44 7.72 9.20 -11.18
C VAL A 44 6.32 9.71 -10.84
N LEU A 45 5.31 8.99 -11.29
CA LEU A 45 3.92 9.31 -10.99
C LEU A 45 3.51 8.67 -9.66
N THR A 46 2.92 9.48 -8.78
CA THR A 46 2.35 9.01 -7.52
C THR A 46 0.84 9.00 -7.59
N ILE A 47 0.21 8.05 -6.91
CA ILE A 47 -1.25 7.98 -6.83
C ILE A 47 -1.77 9.16 -6.02
N ASN A 48 -2.91 9.71 -6.44
CA ASN A 48 -3.65 10.69 -5.65
C ASN A 48 -4.08 10.07 -4.32
N LYS A 49 -3.98 10.84 -3.24
CA LYS A 49 -4.25 10.36 -1.87
C LYS A 49 -4.86 11.45 -1.03
N ASP A 50 -5.66 11.04 -0.06
CA ASP A 50 -6.28 11.90 0.93
C ASP A 50 -5.78 11.51 2.33
N VAL A 51 -5.57 12.50 3.19
CA VAL A 51 -5.14 12.27 4.57
C VAL A 51 -6.24 12.76 5.50
N ARG A 52 -6.68 11.90 6.42
CA ARG A 52 -7.68 12.24 7.43
C ARG A 52 -7.15 11.98 8.82
N SER A 53 -7.54 12.84 9.76
CA SER A 53 -7.31 12.59 11.17
C SER A 53 -8.29 11.55 11.70
N LYS A 54 -7.88 10.79 12.71
CA LYS A 54 -8.77 9.89 13.45
C LYS A 54 -9.98 10.66 13.99
N GLU A 55 -9.79 11.88 14.47
CA GLU A 55 -10.87 12.71 15.01
C GLU A 55 -11.93 13.02 13.95
N ASP A 56 -11.53 13.43 12.74
CA ASP A 56 -12.46 13.70 11.63
C ASP A 56 -13.29 12.45 11.30
N LEU A 57 -12.62 11.29 11.26
CA LEU A 57 -13.26 9.99 10.96
C LEU A 57 -14.29 9.59 12.02
N LEU A 58 -14.07 9.95 13.28
CA LEU A 58 -14.96 9.62 14.39
C LEU A 58 -16.12 10.62 14.56
N ASN A 59 -15.95 11.86 14.10
CA ASN A 59 -16.90 12.95 14.30
C ASN A 59 -17.85 13.17 13.11
N MET A 60 -17.52 12.66 11.93
CA MET A 60 -18.36 12.81 10.73
C MET A 60 -19.14 11.52 10.38
N PRO A 61 -20.28 11.64 9.67
CA PRO A 61 -21.00 10.48 9.19
C PRO A 61 -20.16 9.65 8.20
N ILE A 62 -20.05 8.35 8.44
CA ILE A 62 -19.29 7.39 7.60
C ILE A 62 -19.63 7.53 6.12
N ILE A 63 -20.92 7.59 5.78
CA ILE A 63 -21.38 7.69 4.38
C ILE A 63 -20.94 9.00 3.71
N SER A 64 -20.87 10.09 4.47
CA SER A 64 -20.43 11.39 3.95
C SER A 64 -18.95 11.34 3.60
N ILE A 65 -18.12 10.81 4.51
CA ILE A 65 -16.68 10.68 4.28
C ILE A 65 -16.40 9.72 3.13
N TRP A 66 -17.08 8.57 3.08
CA TRP A 66 -16.91 7.60 2.00
C TRP A 66 -17.20 8.22 0.62
N ASN A 67 -18.32 8.94 0.49
CA ASN A 67 -18.67 9.61 -0.76
C ASN A 67 -17.66 10.72 -1.13
N GLU A 68 -17.17 11.47 -0.14
CA GLU A 68 -16.14 12.49 -0.37
C GLU A 68 -14.82 11.85 -0.85
N LEU A 69 -14.36 10.79 -0.20
CA LEU A 69 -13.13 10.07 -0.55
C LEU A 69 -13.22 9.45 -1.94
N THR A 70 -14.29 8.72 -2.23
CA THR A 70 -14.47 8.05 -3.53
C THR A 70 -14.63 9.06 -4.67
N SER A 71 -15.31 10.18 -4.44
CA SER A 71 -15.41 11.27 -5.41
C SER A 71 -14.08 11.97 -5.65
N LYS A 72 -13.34 12.30 -4.58
CA LYS A 72 -12.04 12.99 -4.64
C LYS A 72 -10.94 12.14 -5.28
N LEU A 73 -10.92 10.85 -4.95
CA LEU A 73 -9.91 9.89 -5.44
C LEU A 73 -10.34 9.21 -6.74
N GLN A 74 -11.58 9.43 -7.19
CA GLN A 74 -12.15 8.89 -8.43
C GLN A 74 -12.04 7.35 -8.51
N CYS A 75 -12.35 6.67 -7.41
CA CYS A 75 -12.26 5.23 -7.32
C CYS A 75 -13.32 4.65 -6.38
N GLU A 76 -13.76 3.42 -6.67
CA GLU A 76 -14.75 2.69 -5.87
C GLU A 76 -14.11 1.81 -4.78
N THR A 77 -12.83 1.45 -4.96
CA THR A 77 -12.07 0.65 -4.00
C THR A 77 -10.91 1.48 -3.45
N LEU A 78 -10.82 1.55 -2.13
CA LEU A 78 -9.79 2.31 -1.41
C LEU A 78 -8.84 1.37 -0.68
N CYS A 79 -7.58 1.77 -0.61
CA CYS A 79 -6.60 1.30 0.34
C CYS A 79 -6.52 2.34 1.47
N VAL A 80 -6.71 1.90 2.71
CA VAL A 80 -6.46 2.71 3.90
C VAL A 80 -5.20 2.19 4.60
N LYS A 81 -4.35 3.10 5.06
CA LYS A 81 -3.14 2.76 5.82
C LYS A 81 -2.79 3.81 6.87
N PRO A 82 -2.25 3.42 8.04
CA PRO A 82 -1.69 4.36 9.01
C PRO A 82 -0.57 5.19 8.37
N ALA A 83 -0.51 6.47 8.71
CA ALA A 83 0.50 7.39 8.20
C ALA A 83 1.94 7.06 8.66
N ARG A 84 2.09 6.42 9.83
CA ARG A 84 3.39 6.24 10.51
C ARG A 84 4.00 4.84 10.38
N ASP A 85 3.23 3.83 10.00
CA ASP A 85 3.68 2.45 10.08
C ASP A 85 4.00 1.87 8.69
N GLY A 86 5.29 1.75 8.39
CA GLY A 86 5.80 1.16 7.14
C GLY A 86 5.79 -0.38 7.10
N CYS A 87 5.17 -1.05 8.07
CA CYS A 87 5.25 -2.50 8.29
C CYS A 87 3.96 -3.26 7.93
N SER A 88 3.14 -2.75 7.01
CA SER A 88 1.84 -3.32 6.60
C SER A 88 0.77 -3.43 7.71
N THR A 89 1.06 -2.95 8.92
CA THR A 89 0.10 -2.90 10.03
C THR A 89 -1.02 -1.91 9.73
N GLY A 90 -2.26 -2.31 9.97
CA GLY A 90 -3.46 -1.50 9.80
C GLY A 90 -3.84 -1.23 8.35
N VAL A 91 -3.19 -1.87 7.37
CA VAL A 91 -3.51 -1.70 5.95
C VAL A 91 -4.75 -2.51 5.60
N ALA A 92 -5.74 -1.89 4.96
CA ALA A 92 -6.99 -2.55 4.56
C ALA A 92 -7.47 -2.11 3.18
N ARG A 93 -8.07 -3.06 2.45
CA ARG A 93 -8.83 -2.81 1.22
C ARG A 93 -10.31 -2.62 1.58
N LEU A 94 -10.85 -1.45 1.27
CA LEU A 94 -12.25 -1.09 1.51
C LEU A 94 -12.96 -1.02 0.16
N CYS A 95 -14.06 -1.77 -0.01
CA CYS A 95 -14.84 -1.79 -1.25
C CYS A 95 -16.23 -1.15 -1.09
N SER A 96 -16.58 -0.73 0.12
CA SER A 96 -17.88 -0.15 0.43
C SER A 96 -17.83 0.74 1.67
N SER A 97 -18.90 1.53 1.87
CA SER A 97 -19.10 2.28 3.11
C SER A 97 -19.21 1.38 4.34
N ASP A 98 -19.67 0.14 4.18
CA ASP A 98 -19.79 -0.82 5.28
C ASP A 98 -18.43 -1.33 5.73
N ASP A 99 -17.52 -1.64 4.78
CA ASP A 99 -16.12 -1.98 5.10
C ASP A 99 -15.45 -0.83 5.85
N PHE A 100 -15.69 0.39 5.38
CA PHE A 100 -15.17 1.58 6.01
C PHE A 100 -15.74 1.79 7.43
N ALA A 101 -17.04 1.52 7.65
CA ALA A 101 -17.65 1.55 8.97
C ALA A 101 -16.99 0.55 9.94
N VAL A 102 -16.72 -0.68 9.48
CA VAL A 102 -16.02 -1.70 10.27
C VAL A 102 -14.63 -1.21 10.64
N TYR A 103 -13.87 -0.67 9.68
CA TYR A 103 -12.52 -0.17 9.92
C TYR A 103 -12.49 1.00 10.92
N VAL A 104 -13.36 2.00 10.75
CA VAL A 104 -13.47 3.15 11.68
C VAL A 104 -13.90 2.70 13.07
N LYS A 105 -14.81 1.72 13.17
CA LYS A 105 -15.19 1.13 14.45
C LYS A 105 -14.00 0.46 15.13
N SER A 106 -13.18 -0.28 14.39
CA SER A 106 -11.96 -0.88 14.95
C SER A 106 -10.96 0.15 15.47
N LEU A 107 -10.83 1.31 14.80
CA LEU A 107 -10.04 2.44 15.29
C LEU A 107 -10.63 3.07 16.57
N LYS A 108 -11.96 3.17 16.63
CA LYS A 108 -12.69 3.72 17.79
C LYS A 108 -12.53 2.83 19.02
N ASP A 109 -12.69 1.53 18.83
CA ASP A 109 -12.63 0.52 19.89
C ASP A 109 -11.18 0.14 20.25
N CYS A 110 -10.19 0.78 19.60
CA CYS A 110 -8.76 0.53 19.78
C CYS A 110 -8.42 -0.97 19.67
N LEU A 111 -9.08 -1.68 18.74
CA LEU A 111 -8.83 -3.09 18.54
C LEU A 111 -7.40 -3.29 18.05
N LEU A 112 -6.73 -4.31 18.59
CA LEU A 112 -5.40 -4.71 18.12
C LEU A 112 -5.48 -5.50 16.80
N ARG A 113 -6.66 -6.02 16.45
CA ARG A 113 -6.85 -6.89 15.28
C ARG A 113 -8.25 -6.73 14.70
N ILE A 114 -8.33 -6.77 13.36
CA ILE A 114 -9.59 -6.98 12.63
C ILE A 114 -9.61 -8.46 12.18
N PRO A 115 -10.63 -9.24 12.59
CA PRO A 115 -10.73 -10.65 12.20
C PRO A 115 -10.81 -10.84 10.68
N PRO A 116 -10.36 -11.98 10.16
CA PRO A 116 -10.53 -12.33 8.74
C PRO A 116 -12.00 -12.23 8.30
N ASN A 117 -12.23 -11.84 7.05
CA ASN A 117 -13.57 -11.75 6.43
C ASN A 117 -14.55 -10.84 7.19
N SER A 118 -14.05 -9.80 7.87
CA SER A 118 -14.87 -8.75 8.44
C SER A 118 -15.32 -7.73 7.39
N PHE A 119 -14.67 -7.71 6.21
CA PHE A 119 -15.01 -6.89 5.06
C PHE A 119 -15.67 -7.70 3.94
N SER A 120 -16.27 -6.99 2.98
CA SER A 120 -16.96 -7.53 1.80
C SER A 120 -16.08 -8.39 0.89
N LYS A 121 -14.77 -8.10 0.83
CA LYS A 121 -13.77 -8.92 0.14
C LYS A 121 -13.01 -9.77 1.15
N ALA A 122 -12.75 -11.03 0.76
CA ALA A 122 -11.95 -11.93 1.58
C ALA A 122 -10.58 -11.33 1.91
N HIS A 123 -10.22 -11.38 3.19
CA HIS A 123 -8.96 -10.85 3.68
C HIS A 123 -8.48 -11.67 4.89
N GLY A 124 -7.17 -11.72 5.08
CA GLY A 124 -6.56 -12.30 6.28
C GLY A 124 -6.78 -11.45 7.52
N MET A 125 -6.23 -11.89 8.65
CA MET A 125 -6.24 -11.09 9.87
C MET A 125 -5.44 -9.79 9.66
N ILE A 126 -6.01 -8.65 10.04
CA ILE A 126 -5.32 -7.36 9.94
C ILE A 126 -4.89 -6.99 11.36
N GLU A 127 -3.57 -6.96 11.60
CA GLU A 127 -3.01 -6.39 12.82
C GLU A 127 -3.19 -4.88 12.77
N MET A 128 -3.73 -4.30 13.84
CA MET A 128 -3.93 -2.86 13.97
C MET A 128 -2.81 -2.25 14.82
N PRO A 129 -2.38 -1.02 14.48
CA PRO A 129 -1.31 -0.33 15.19
C PRO A 129 -1.70 0.00 16.65
N ASN A 130 -0.69 -0.11 17.54
CA ASN A 130 -0.80 0.23 18.95
C ASN A 130 0.43 1.09 19.36
N PRO A 131 0.25 2.37 19.72
CA PRO A 131 -1.03 3.09 19.87
C PRO A 131 -1.75 3.32 18.54
N THR A 132 -3.06 3.57 18.59
CA THR A 132 -3.86 3.87 17.39
C THR A 132 -3.33 5.13 16.69
N PRO A 133 -3.25 5.16 15.36
CA PRO A 133 -2.70 6.28 14.61
C PRO A 133 -3.63 7.49 14.65
N ASP A 134 -3.03 8.67 14.71
CA ASP A 134 -3.75 9.94 14.61
C ASP A 134 -4.11 10.30 13.18
N LEU A 135 -3.35 9.79 12.20
CA LEU A 135 -3.48 10.11 10.78
C LEU A 135 -3.55 8.84 9.95
N LEU A 136 -4.48 8.82 9.00
CA LEU A 136 -4.65 7.76 8.01
C LEU A 136 -4.57 8.31 6.59
N ILE A 137 -3.96 7.52 5.71
CA ILE A 137 -3.90 7.79 4.27
C ILE A 137 -4.94 6.91 3.57
N PHE A 138 -5.70 7.54 2.67
CA PHE A 138 -6.59 6.89 1.73
C PHE A 138 -6.06 7.08 0.31
N GLU A 139 -5.98 5.99 -0.44
CA GLU A 139 -5.55 6.00 -1.84
C GLU A 139 -6.37 4.99 -2.65
N PRO A 140 -6.54 5.16 -3.97
CA PRO A 140 -7.09 4.14 -4.84
C PRO A 140 -6.37 2.80 -4.66
N PHE A 141 -7.13 1.73 -4.47
CA PHE A 141 -6.56 0.38 -4.46
C PHE A 141 -6.16 -0.01 -5.89
N ILE A 142 -4.87 -0.27 -6.11
CA ILE A 142 -4.39 -0.75 -7.41
C ILE A 142 -4.29 -2.26 -7.36
N GLU A 143 -5.17 -2.91 -8.13
CA GLU A 143 -5.13 -4.35 -8.34
C GLU A 143 -3.91 -4.71 -9.19
N THR A 144 -3.10 -5.64 -8.70
CA THR A 144 -1.88 -6.11 -9.36
C THR A 144 -1.94 -7.61 -9.49
N ASP A 145 -1.47 -8.12 -10.62
CA ASP A 145 -1.40 -9.55 -10.85
C ASP A 145 -0.23 -10.17 -10.10
N GLU A 146 -0.45 -11.40 -9.66
CA GLU A 146 0.62 -12.29 -9.23
C GLU A 146 1.42 -12.75 -10.46
N ILE A 147 2.72 -12.95 -10.27
CA ILE A 147 3.57 -13.61 -11.25
C ILE A 147 3.92 -14.99 -10.70
N LEU A 148 3.64 -16.01 -11.50
CA LEU A 148 3.84 -17.41 -11.12
C LEU A 148 5.13 -17.94 -11.73
N ILE A 149 5.84 -18.79 -10.99
CA ILE A 149 6.92 -19.59 -11.57
C ILE A 149 6.33 -20.92 -12.04
N SER A 150 6.54 -21.27 -13.31
CA SER A 150 6.21 -22.61 -13.83
C SER A 150 7.38 -23.57 -13.62
N SER A 151 7.16 -24.67 -12.90
CA SER A 151 8.11 -25.78 -12.76
C SER A 151 7.71 -26.97 -13.65
N GLN A 152 7.68 -26.79 -14.98
CA GLN A 152 7.51 -27.96 -15.85
C GLN A 152 8.82 -28.77 -15.92
N SER A 153 8.93 -29.76 -15.03
CA SER A 153 9.82 -30.92 -15.13
C SER A 153 9.48 -31.69 -16.41
N THR A 154 10.32 -31.69 -17.44
CA THR A 154 11.14 -32.87 -17.79
C THR A 154 12.26 -32.55 -18.81
N ASN A 155 12.50 -31.28 -19.15
CA ASN A 155 13.64 -30.88 -19.97
C ASN A 155 14.42 -29.77 -19.28
N VAL A 156 15.70 -30.02 -19.08
CA VAL A 156 16.67 -29.14 -18.45
C VAL A 156 16.57 -27.73 -19.07
N SER A 157 16.37 -26.71 -18.22
CA SER A 157 16.76 -25.30 -18.41
C SER A 157 15.74 -24.18 -18.69
N LYS A 158 14.44 -24.26 -18.37
CA LYS A 158 13.60 -23.02 -18.33
C LYS A 158 12.56 -23.01 -17.22
N HIS A 159 12.89 -22.37 -16.09
CA HIS A 159 11.87 -21.79 -15.22
C HIS A 159 11.24 -20.60 -15.97
N GLY A 160 9.97 -20.75 -16.38
CA GLY A 160 9.21 -19.67 -17.00
C GLY A 160 8.51 -18.81 -15.94
N LEU A 161 8.44 -17.50 -16.18
CA LEU A 161 7.52 -16.62 -15.46
C LEU A 161 6.20 -16.59 -16.24
N LEU A 162 5.10 -16.85 -15.55
CA LEU A 162 3.75 -16.77 -16.10
C LEU A 162 3.04 -15.54 -15.51
N TRP A 163 2.37 -14.80 -16.39
CA TRP A 163 1.51 -13.68 -16.05
C TRP A 163 0.18 -13.87 -16.78
N GLU A 164 -0.91 -13.96 -16.03
CA GLU A 164 -2.24 -14.22 -16.57
C GLU A 164 -2.86 -13.00 -17.27
N GLY A 165 -2.43 -11.78 -16.90
CA GLY A 165 -2.87 -10.54 -17.54
C GLY A 165 -4.28 -10.09 -17.15
N HIS A 166 -4.76 -10.47 -15.97
CA HIS A 166 -6.04 -10.03 -15.41
C HIS A 166 -6.03 -8.53 -15.05
N SER A 167 -4.91 -8.04 -14.53
CA SER A 167 -4.59 -6.62 -14.34
C SER A 167 -3.49 -6.21 -15.29
N ARG A 168 -3.48 -4.93 -15.69
CA ARG A 168 -2.37 -4.35 -16.45
C ARG A 168 -1.17 -3.99 -15.57
N TRP A 169 -1.25 -4.26 -14.27
CA TRP A 169 -0.26 -3.85 -13.27
C TRP A 169 0.37 -5.05 -12.60
N ILE A 170 1.67 -4.98 -12.40
CA ILE A 170 2.45 -5.90 -11.55
C ILE A 170 3.13 -5.08 -10.45
N GLU A 171 3.32 -5.69 -9.28
CA GLU A 171 4.02 -5.03 -8.18
C GLU A 171 5.52 -5.31 -8.24
N VAL A 172 6.33 -4.25 -8.18
CA VAL A 172 7.79 -4.33 -8.18
C VAL A 172 8.30 -3.50 -7.02
N THR A 173 9.25 -4.06 -6.27
CA THR A 173 9.91 -3.35 -5.18
C THR A 173 11.28 -2.87 -5.64
N VAL A 174 11.57 -1.59 -5.40
CA VAL A 174 12.87 -0.99 -5.71
C VAL A 174 13.38 -0.32 -4.46
N GLY A 175 14.52 -0.79 -3.94
CA GLY A 175 15.27 -0.05 -2.94
C GLY A 175 15.93 1.17 -3.59
N VAL A 176 16.11 2.25 -2.83
CA VAL A 176 16.90 3.42 -3.24
C VAL A 176 17.89 3.77 -2.14
N VAL A 177 19.12 4.12 -2.54
CA VAL A 177 20.22 4.45 -1.62
C VAL A 177 20.86 5.76 -2.05
N GLY A 178 21.14 6.63 -1.08
CA GLY A 178 21.87 7.89 -1.28
C GLY A 178 21.19 9.09 -0.66
N ASN A 179 21.75 10.27 -0.92
CA ASN A 179 21.23 11.53 -0.41
C ASN A 179 20.08 12.05 -1.27
N ARG A 180 19.23 12.89 -0.69
CA ARG A 180 18.17 13.61 -1.42
C ARG A 180 18.75 14.30 -2.65
N GLY A 181 18.18 14.02 -3.83
CA GLY A 181 18.64 14.58 -5.11
C GLY A 181 19.79 13.82 -5.78
N SER A 182 20.36 12.80 -5.13
CA SER A 182 21.43 11.96 -5.67
C SER A 182 21.23 10.46 -5.37
N MET A 183 19.97 10.03 -5.21
CA MET A 183 19.63 8.65 -4.89
C MET A 183 19.88 7.74 -6.11
N ARG A 184 20.29 6.50 -5.86
CA ARG A 184 20.47 5.45 -6.87
C ARG A 184 19.65 4.23 -6.49
N SER A 185 19.05 3.57 -7.47
CA SER A 185 18.34 2.31 -7.27
C SER A 185 19.26 1.11 -7.53
N PRO A 186 19.42 0.17 -6.59
CA PRO A 186 19.76 -1.22 -6.91
C PRO A 186 18.75 -1.88 -7.88
N THR A 187 19.07 -3.09 -8.32
CA THR A 187 18.19 -3.90 -9.19
C THR A 187 16.81 -4.11 -8.52
N PRO A 188 15.70 -3.85 -9.23
CA PRO A 188 14.36 -4.15 -8.74
C PRO A 188 14.22 -5.61 -8.32
N SER A 189 13.41 -5.87 -7.31
CA SER A 189 12.92 -7.20 -6.99
C SER A 189 11.43 -7.32 -7.28
N ILE A 190 11.01 -8.53 -7.61
CA ILE A 190 9.62 -8.87 -7.88
C ILE A 190 9.25 -10.09 -7.04
N THR A 191 8.11 -10.03 -6.37
CA THR A 191 7.61 -11.17 -5.61
C THR A 191 6.88 -12.11 -6.56
N VAL A 192 7.26 -13.38 -6.51
CA VAL A 192 6.67 -14.45 -7.32
C VAL A 192 6.06 -15.49 -6.41
N LYS A 193 4.97 -16.10 -6.85
CA LYS A 193 4.33 -17.20 -6.14
C LYS A 193 4.67 -18.50 -6.84
N GLU A 194 5.14 -19.47 -6.07
CA GLU A 194 5.40 -20.80 -6.58
C GLU A 194 4.08 -21.57 -6.66
N SER A 195 3.70 -22.02 -7.86
CA SER A 195 2.60 -22.97 -8.03
C SER A 195 3.16 -24.38 -7.87
N GLY A 196 2.91 -25.00 -6.72
CA GLY A 196 3.04 -26.44 -6.55
C GLY A 196 1.69 -27.10 -6.79
N ASP A 197 1.61 -27.99 -7.77
CA ASP A 197 0.47 -28.92 -7.86
C ASP A 197 0.43 -29.75 -6.58
N LEU A 198 -0.55 -29.47 -5.70
CA LEU A 198 -0.95 -30.35 -4.59
C LEU A 198 -1.80 -31.53 -5.10
N TYR A 199 -1.47 -32.08 -6.25
CA TYR A 199 -2.00 -33.34 -6.73
C TYR A 199 -0.86 -34.13 -7.38
N ASN A 200 -0.21 -34.98 -6.59
CA ASN A 200 0.35 -36.24 -7.07
C ASN A 200 0.52 -37.23 -5.90
N SER A 201 -0.11 -38.40 -6.10
CA SER A 201 -0.09 -39.68 -5.36
C SER A 201 -0.63 -39.73 -3.93
#